data_AF-A0A4Y2K013-F1
#
_entry.id   AF-A0A4Y2K013-F1
#
_cell.length_a   1.000
_cell.length_b   1.000
_cell.length_c   1.000
_cell.angle_alpha   90.00
_cell.angle_beta   90.00
_cell.angle_gamma   90.00
#
_symmetry.space_group_name_H-M   'P 1'
#
loop_
_entity.id
_entity.type
_entity.pdbx_description
1 polymer ?
#
loop_
_entity_poly.entity_id
_entity_poly.type
_entity_poly.pdbx_seq_one_letter_code
_entity_poly.pdbx_strand_id
1 'polypeptide(L)'
;MIALAVASSGITATLLTGGRTAFSVFKLPLNLSCVENPICNISRNSDKAKVLRMCKLIVWDECTMAHKFALEALNATMKDIFDIFQNDKCMGGVILVLSGDFRQT
;
A
#
# COMPACT_ATOMS: atom_id res chain seq x y z
N MET A 1 15.71 -9.90 2.82
CA MET A 1 14.85 -9.18 1.85
C MET A 1 13.41 -9.51 2.20
N ILE A 2 12.56 -8.51 2.45
CA ILE A 2 11.13 -8.73 2.75
C ILE A 2 10.30 -8.35 1.51
N ALA A 3 9.39 -9.23 1.13
CA ALA A 3 8.34 -8.97 0.16
C ALA A 3 6.98 -9.04 0.87
N LEU A 4 6.09 -8.09 0.55
CA LEU A 4 4.77 -7.98 1.14
C LEU A 4 3.73 -8.27 0.07
N ALA A 5 2.91 -9.30 0.28
CA ALA A 5 1.79 -9.62 -0.59
C ALA A 5 0.49 -9.11 0.04
N VAL A 6 -0.26 -8.29 -0.70
CA VAL A 6 -1.54 -7.72 -0.30
C VAL A 6 -2.56 -7.89 -1.42
N ALA A 7 -3.84 -7.93 -1.07
CA ALA A 7 -4.93 -7.93 -2.05
C ALA A 7 -5.96 -6.84 -1.74
N SER A 8 -6.74 -6.40 -2.71
CA SER A 8 -7.79 -5.39 -2.50
C SER A 8 -8.96 -5.93 -1.66
N SER A 9 -9.38 -7.17 -1.88
CA SER A 9 -10.49 -7.83 -1.19
C SER A 9 -10.01 -8.90 -0.19
N GLY A 10 -10.83 -9.16 0.83
CA GLY A 10 -10.60 -10.24 1.79
C GLY A 10 -10.66 -11.63 1.16
N ILE A 11 -11.51 -11.82 0.14
CA ILE A 11 -11.63 -13.10 -0.58
C ILE A 11 -10.35 -13.37 -1.38
N THR A 12 -9.78 -12.34 -1.99
CA THR A 12 -8.54 -12.45 -2.78
C THR A 12 -7.33 -12.62 -1.87
N ALA A 13 -7.36 -12.01 -0.70
CA ALA A 13 -6.32 -12.19 0.30
C ALA A 13 -6.20 -13.64 0.79
N THR A 14 -7.26 -14.47 0.75
CA THR A 14 -7.16 -15.89 1.13
C THR A 14 -6.43 -16.75 0.09
N LEU A 15 -6.38 -16.29 -1.17
CA LEU A 15 -5.61 -16.95 -2.23
C LEU A 15 -4.11 -16.73 -2.07
N LEU A 16 -3.71 -15.68 -1.35
CA LEU A 16 -2.32 -15.41 -0.99
C LEU A 16 -1.99 -16.13 0.32
N THR A 17 -0.89 -16.89 0.36
CA THR A 17 -0.45 -17.56 1.59
C THR A 17 -0.10 -16.51 2.66
N GLY A 18 -0.88 -16.47 3.75
CA GLY A 18 -0.75 -15.44 4.78
C GLY A 18 -1.19 -14.04 4.33
N GLY A 19 -1.95 -13.96 3.23
CA GLY A 19 -2.40 -12.73 2.62
C GLY A 19 -3.26 -11.89 3.55
N ARG A 20 -3.15 -10.58 3.39
CA ARG A 20 -3.97 -9.60 4.09
C ARG A 20 -4.45 -8.56 3.10
N THR A 21 -5.57 -7.93 3.42
CA THR A 21 -6.09 -6.86 2.56
C THR A 21 -5.19 -5.64 2.63
N ALA A 22 -4.99 -4.95 1.50
CA ALA A 22 -4.26 -3.70 1.43
C ALA A 22 -4.82 -2.67 2.44
N PHE A 23 -6.14 -2.65 2.61
CA PHE A 23 -6.82 -1.83 3.61
C PHE A 23 -6.33 -2.11 5.04
N SER A 24 -6.21 -3.38 5.44
CA SER A 24 -5.75 -3.77 6.78
C SER A 24 -4.24 -3.60 6.99
N VAL A 25 -3.46 -3.82 5.93
CA VAL A 25 -1.99 -3.74 5.98
C VAL A 25 -1.57 -2.28 6.09
N PHE A 26 -2.08 -1.45 5.19
CA PHE A 26 -1.73 -0.04 5.10
C PHE A 26 -2.58 0.84 6.01
N LYS A 27 -3.62 0.32 6.68
CA LYS A 27 -4.53 1.14 7.50
C LYS A 27 -5.06 2.35 6.72
N LEU A 28 -5.56 2.07 5.51
CA LEU A 28 -6.14 3.11 4.66
C LEU A 28 -7.35 3.75 5.38
N PRO A 29 -7.55 5.08 5.25
CA PRO A 29 -8.74 5.72 5.77
C PRO A 29 -9.99 5.25 5.02
N LEU A 30 -11.14 5.17 5.70
CA LEU A 30 -12.41 4.79 5.04
C LEU A 30 -12.91 5.90 4.09
N ASN A 31 -12.63 7.16 4.43
CA ASN A 31 -13.06 8.34 3.68
C ASN A 31 -12.02 8.81 2.66
N LEU A 32 -11.47 7.89 1.85
CA LEU A 32 -10.42 8.17 0.87
C LEU A 32 -10.81 9.27 -0.14
N SER A 33 -12.08 9.41 -0.46
CA SER A 33 -12.59 10.36 -1.46
C SER A 33 -12.79 11.79 -0.96
N CYS A 34 -12.73 12.01 0.36
CA CYS A 34 -12.99 13.32 0.97
C CYS A 34 -11.72 14.04 1.45
N VAL A 35 -10.54 13.43 1.24
CA VAL A 35 -9.26 13.93 1.77
C VAL A 35 -8.38 14.36 0.58
N GLU A 36 -8.00 15.64 0.52
CA GLU A 36 -7.16 16.20 -0.56
C GLU A 36 -5.76 15.60 -0.62
N ASN A 37 -5.24 15.09 0.50
CA ASN A 37 -3.95 14.41 0.59
C ASN A 37 -4.11 13.17 1.48
N PRO A 38 -4.63 12.06 0.95
CA PRO A 38 -4.88 10.89 1.78
C PRO A 38 -3.54 10.34 2.25
N ILE A 39 -3.45 9.92 3.51
CA ILE A 39 -2.27 9.29 4.12
C ILE A 39 -2.76 8.05 4.87
N CYS A 40 -1.98 6.99 4.85
CA CYS A 40 -2.23 5.80 5.65
C CYS A 40 -2.10 6.11 7.15
N ASN A 41 -2.93 5.49 7.99
CA ASN A 41 -2.86 5.67 9.43
C ASN A 41 -1.73 4.83 10.06
N ILE A 42 -0.49 5.04 9.60
CA ILE A 42 0.73 4.38 10.05
C ILE A 42 1.69 5.44 10.58
N SER A 43 1.98 5.40 11.88
CA SER A 43 3.02 6.23 12.47
C SER A 43 4.41 5.79 12.01
N ARG A 44 5.28 6.76 11.70
CA ARG A 44 6.70 6.60 11.34
C ARG A 44 7.50 5.68 12.29
N ASN A 45 7.14 5.67 13.58
CA ASN A 45 7.83 4.88 14.61
C ASN A 45 7.14 3.55 14.95
N SER A 46 6.03 3.23 14.28
CA SER A 46 5.30 1.98 14.50
C SER A 46 6.07 0.76 13.98
N ASP A 47 5.78 -0.43 14.52
CA ASP A 47 6.38 -1.66 14.02
C ASP A 47 6.00 -1.97 12.57
N LYS A 48 4.82 -1.55 12.13
CA LYS A 48 4.42 -1.60 10.71
C LYS A 48 5.36 -0.75 9.84
N ALA A 49 5.71 0.46 10.27
CA ALA A 49 6.66 1.29 9.54
C ALA A 49 8.06 0.67 9.48
N LYS A 50 8.51 0.01 10.55
CA LYS A 50 9.79 -0.75 10.53
C LYS A 50 9.77 -1.87 9.48
N VAL A 51 8.68 -2.63 9.42
CA VAL A 51 8.50 -3.69 8.39
C VAL A 51 8.48 -3.08 6.98
N LEU A 52 7.77 -1.98 6.78
CA LEU A 52 7.73 -1.28 5.48
C LEU A 52 9.10 -0.75 5.05
N ARG A 53 9.93 -0.26 5.99
CA ARG A 53 11.32 0.15 5.70
C ARG A 53 12.21 -0.99 5.21
N MET A 54 12.00 -2.19 5.74
CA MET A 54 12.73 -3.40 5.35
C MET A 54 12.19 -4.04 4.06
N CYS A 55 10.97 -3.67 3.67
CA CYS A 55 10.32 -4.14 2.47
C CYS A 55 11.01 -3.59 1.21
N LYS A 56 11.25 -4.46 0.23
CA LYS A 56 11.80 -4.08 -1.08
C LYS A 56 10.80 -4.29 -2.22
N LEU A 57 9.78 -5.11 -1.99
CA LEU A 57 8.77 -5.47 -2.98
C LEU A 57 7.40 -5.53 -2.32
N ILE A 58 6.42 -4.82 -2.88
CA ILE A 58 5.01 -4.97 -2.55
C ILE A 58 4.31 -5.53 -3.77
N VAL A 59 3.60 -6.64 -3.61
CA VAL A 59 2.71 -7.18 -4.62
C VAL A 59 1.29 -6.88 -4.18
N TRP A 60 0.55 -6.14 -5.00
CA TRP A 60 -0.84 -5.80 -4.76
C TRP A 60 -1.72 -6.49 -5.80
N ASP A 61 -2.43 -7.53 -5.38
CA ASP A 61 -3.36 -8.29 -6.20
C ASP A 61 -4.77 -7.71 -6.21
N GLU A 62 -5.46 -7.85 -7.35
CA GLU A 62 -6.71 -7.15 -7.67
C GLU A 62 -6.65 -5.63 -7.42
N CYS A 63 -5.53 -4.99 -7.73
CA CYS A 63 -5.38 -3.54 -7.57
C CYS A 63 -6.40 -2.73 -8.40
N THR A 64 -7.00 -3.34 -9.43
CA THR A 64 -8.04 -2.72 -10.26
C THR A 64 -9.30 -2.34 -9.47
N MET A 65 -9.55 -3.04 -8.36
CA MET A 65 -10.63 -2.71 -7.42
C MET A 65 -10.24 -1.61 -6.41
N ALA A 66 -8.98 -1.18 -6.39
CA ALA A 66 -8.51 -0.15 -5.46
C ALA A 66 -8.73 1.26 -6.01
N HIS A 67 -9.20 2.16 -5.15
CA HIS A 67 -9.37 3.56 -5.53
C HIS A 67 -8.00 4.26 -5.74
N LYS A 68 -7.90 5.20 -6.69
CA LYS A 68 -6.64 5.95 -6.95
C LYS A 68 -6.04 6.58 -5.68
N PHE A 69 -6.90 7.10 -4.81
CA PHE A 69 -6.54 7.70 -3.52
C PHE A 69 -5.83 6.71 -2.58
N ALA A 70 -6.07 5.40 -2.72
CA ALA A 70 -5.38 4.39 -1.92
C ALA A 70 -3.90 4.25 -2.33
N LEU A 71 -3.61 4.34 -3.63
CA LEU A 71 -2.25 4.34 -4.17
C LEU A 71 -1.53 5.65 -3.80
N GLU A 72 -2.21 6.79 -3.91
CA GLU A 72 -1.67 8.10 -3.49
C GLU A 72 -1.34 8.10 -1.98
N ALA A 73 -2.24 7.57 -1.15
CA ALA A 73 -2.01 7.45 0.29
C ALA A 73 -0.82 6.57 0.62
N LEU A 74 -0.70 5.42 -0.05
CA LEU A 74 0.44 4.55 0.12
C LEU A 74 1.74 5.26 -0.28
N ASN A 75 1.76 5.97 -1.41
CA ASN A 75 2.93 6.71 -1.88
C ASN A 75 3.36 7.79 -0.88
N ALA A 76 2.42 8.62 -0.42
CA ALA A 76 2.69 9.68 0.56
C ALA A 76 3.24 9.10 1.87
N THR A 77 2.62 8.02 2.36
CA THR A 77 3.06 7.34 3.59
C THR A 77 4.45 6.74 3.45
N MET A 78 4.76 6.11 2.32
CA MET A 78 6.08 5.55 2.07
C MET A 78 7.13 6.67 2.03
N LYS A 79 6.87 7.77 1.32
CA LYS A 79 7.77 8.94 1.32
C LYS A 79 8.01 9.48 2.73
N ASP A 80 6.98 9.51 3.58
CA ASP A 80 7.12 9.90 5.00
C ASP A 80 7.95 8.89 5.83
N ILE A 81 7.66 7.60 5.70
CA ILE A 81 8.36 6.55 6.46
C ILE A 81 9.85 6.51 6.11
N PHE A 82 10.20 6.70 4.84
CA PHE A 82 11.59 6.71 4.38
C PHE A 82 12.28 8.08 4.50
N ASP A 83 11.55 9.13 4.90
CA ASP A 83 12.02 10.51 5.04
C ASP A 83 12.59 11.10 3.72
N ILE A 84 11.95 10.77 2.59
CA ILE A 84 12.46 11.09 1.24
C ILE A 84 11.50 12.03 0.47
N PHE A 85 10.93 13.02 1.17
CA PHE A 85 9.96 13.95 0.58
C PHE A 85 10.48 14.75 -0.62
N GLN A 86 11.79 14.97 -0.72
CA GLN A 86 12.43 15.77 -1.78
C GLN A 86 12.93 14.95 -2.98
N ASN A 87 12.71 13.62 -3.00
CA ASN A 87 13.20 12.77 -4.07
C ASN A 87 12.05 12.28 -4.95
N ASP A 88 12.27 12.22 -6.26
CA ASP A 88 11.29 11.77 -7.26
C ASP A 88 11.04 10.25 -7.22
N LYS A 89 11.54 9.55 -6.20
CA LYS A 89 11.31 8.12 -6.03
C LYS A 89 9.87 7.86 -5.61
N CYS A 90 9.10 7.26 -6.51
CA CYS A 90 7.79 6.68 -6.22
C CYS A 90 7.90 5.61 -5.11
N MET A 91 6.87 5.54 -4.26
CA MET A 91 6.73 4.55 -3.18
C MET A 91 7.94 4.46 -2.24
N GLY A 92 8.67 5.57 -2.04
CA GLY A 92 9.89 5.61 -1.23
C GLY A 92 11.04 4.75 -1.77
N GLY A 93 11.00 4.38 -3.05
CA GLY A 93 12.00 3.50 -3.69
C GLY A 93 11.72 2.00 -3.53
N VAL A 94 10.54 1.62 -3.02
CA VAL A 94 10.07 0.23 -2.98
C VAL A 94 9.47 -0.14 -4.33
N ILE A 95 9.73 -1.36 -4.81
CA ILE A 95 9.12 -1.88 -6.03
C ILE A 95 7.67 -2.24 -5.72
N LEU A 96 6.73 -1.65 -6.45
CA LEU A 96 5.31 -1.98 -6.37
C LEU A 96 4.89 -2.73 -7.63
N VAL A 97 4.45 -3.98 -7.48
CA VAL A 97 3.89 -4.80 -8.55
C VAL A 97 2.38 -4.80 -8.37
N LEU A 98 1.67 -4.29 -9.37
CA LEU A 98 0.21 -4.29 -9.40
C LEU A 98 -0.27 -5.44 -10.28
N SER A 99 -1.17 -6.26 -9.74
CA SER A 99 -1.85 -7.35 -10.44
C SER A 99 -3.36 -7.09 -10.37
N GLY A 100 -4.09 -7.50 -11.40
CA GLY A 100 -5.53 -7.37 -11.47
C GLY A 100 -6.06 -7.38 -12.91
N ASP A 101 -7.32 -7.76 -13.09
CA ASP A 101 -8.00 -7.66 -14.38
C ASP A 101 -8.74 -6.32 -14.44
N PHE A 102 -8.37 -5.47 -15.39
CA PHE A 102 -9.04 -4.17 -15.61
C PHE A 102 -10.45 -4.30 -16.20
N ARG A 103 -10.84 -5.52 -16.59
CA ARG A 103 -12.21 -5.83 -17.06
C ARG A 103 -13.15 -6.17 -15.92
N GLN A 104 -12.69 -6.21 -14.67
CA GLN A 104 -13.55 -6.29 -13.49
C GLN A 104 -14.10 -4.90 -13.17
N THR A 105 -15.42 -4.74 -13.28
CA THR A 105 -16.21 -3.60 -12.79
C THR A 105 -16.96 -3.97 -11.53
#